data_AF-A0A522VSV7-F1
#
_entry.id   AF-A0A522VSV7-F1
#
_cell.length_a   1.000
_cell.length_b   1.000
_cell.length_c   1.000
_cell.angle_alpha   90.00
_cell.angle_beta   90.00
_cell.angle_gamma   90.00
#
_symmetry.space_group_name_H-M   'P 1'
#
loop_
_entity.id
_entity.type
_entity.pdbx_description
1 polymer ?
#
loop_
_entity_poly.entity_id
_entity_poly.type
_entity_poly.pdbx_seq_one_letter_code
_entity_poly.pdbx_strand_id
1 'polypeptide(L)'
;MRTIVFVDGYNLYYGLLRKSPYKWLDLFALFQHYVLDPSADVTEVRYYTAPVKERMSDDSHSPQRQRIYLQALRKMSHCKVTIVEGRIEVSTPYRRLVKPISGIPDKVQIWNFTEKKTDVHLQSAQLPLSIPTSNKAIKKPESW
;
A
#
# COMPACT_ATOMS: atom_id res chain seq x y z
N MET A 1 3.63 -18.52 16.21
CA MET A 1 3.28 -18.82 14.80
C MET A 1 4.11 -17.93 13.88
N ARG A 2 4.83 -18.49 12.89
CA ARG A 2 5.60 -17.68 11.92
C ARG A 2 4.65 -16.93 10.99
N THR A 3 4.83 -15.62 10.85
CA THR A 3 3.88 -14.74 10.16
C THR A 3 4.60 -13.81 9.19
N ILE A 4 4.08 -13.70 7.97
CA ILE A 4 4.46 -12.68 7.00
C ILE A 4 3.30 -11.70 6.87
N VAL A 5 3.60 -10.40 6.98
CA VAL A 5 2.59 -9.34 6.87
C VAL A 5 2.68 -8.68 5.51
N PHE A 6 1.53 -8.48 4.87
CA PHE A 6 1.42 -7.78 3.60
C PHE A 6 0.69 -6.46 3.83
N VAL A 7 1.32 -5.35 3.48
CA VAL A 7 0.81 -4.01 3.76
C VAL A 7 0.65 -3.25 2.46
N ASP A 8 -0.56 -2.78 2.20
CA ASP A 8 -0.86 -1.79 1.16
C ASP A 8 -0.61 -0.38 1.71
N GLY A 9 0.39 0.30 1.15
CA GLY A 9 0.82 1.61 1.61
C GLY A 9 -0.16 2.75 1.28
N TYR A 10 -0.92 2.66 0.20
CA TYR A 10 -1.92 3.68 -0.13
C TYR A 10 -3.12 3.54 0.78
N ASN A 11 -3.62 2.32 0.98
CA ASN A 11 -4.72 2.06 1.90
C ASN A 11 -4.33 2.39 3.35
N LEU A 12 -3.11 2.02 3.79
CA LEU A 12 -2.60 2.41 5.10
C LEU A 12 -2.51 3.94 5.24
N TYR A 13 -1.99 4.63 4.23
CA TYR A 13 -1.85 6.08 4.27
C TYR A 13 -3.20 6.77 4.31
N TYR A 14 -4.11 6.48 3.38
CA TYR A 14 -5.40 7.17 3.31
C TYR A 14 -6.37 6.76 4.42
N GLY A 15 -6.31 5.51 4.86
CA GLY A 15 -7.18 4.97 5.91
C GLY A 15 -6.78 5.38 7.32
N LEU A 16 -5.48 5.39 7.64
CA LEU A 16 -4.99 5.63 9.01
C LEU A 16 -4.02 6.80 9.11
N LEU A 17 -3.01 6.85 8.24
CA LEU A 17 -1.92 7.78 8.48
C LEU A 17 -2.28 9.23 8.12
N ARG A 18 -3.06 9.50 7.06
CA ARG A 18 -3.26 10.82 6.42
C ARG A 18 -3.60 11.92 7.42
N LYS A 19 -4.48 11.63 8.38
CA LYS A 19 -4.94 12.57 9.40
C LYS A 19 -4.28 12.38 10.77
N SER A 20 -3.23 11.56 10.85
CA SER A 20 -2.49 11.28 12.07
C SER A 20 -1.10 11.93 12.07
N PRO A 21 -0.50 12.16 13.25
CA PRO A 21 0.91 12.57 13.36
C PRO A 21 1.90 11.42 13.12
N TYR A 22 1.45 10.16 13.08
CA TYR A 22 2.30 8.96 13.06
C TYR A 22 2.82 8.58 11.66
N LYS A 23 3.41 9.55 10.93
CA LYS A 23 3.89 9.34 9.55
C LYS A 23 5.18 8.51 9.46
N TRP A 24 5.92 8.44 10.56
CA TRP A 24 7.18 7.71 10.70
C TRP A 24 6.94 6.39 11.42
N LEU A 25 6.07 5.57 10.85
CA LEU A 25 5.66 4.32 11.45
C LEU A 25 6.70 3.23 11.17
N ASP A 26 7.24 2.62 12.22
CA ASP A 26 7.96 1.35 12.10
C ASP A 26 6.93 0.23 11.88
N LEU A 27 6.83 -0.24 10.63
CA LEU A 27 5.87 -1.27 10.26
C LEU A 27 6.17 -2.60 10.96
N PHE A 28 7.44 -2.97 11.13
CA PHE A 28 7.78 -4.24 11.77
C PHE A 28 7.38 -4.21 13.24
N ALA A 29 7.78 -3.16 13.96
CA ALA A 29 7.43 -3.01 15.38
C ALA A 29 5.92 -2.92 15.60
N LEU A 30 5.19 -2.23 14.71
CA LEU A 30 3.72 -2.15 14.77
C LEU A 30 3.10 -3.56 14.80
N PHE A 31 3.44 -4.40 13.81
CA PHE A 31 2.81 -5.71 13.71
C PHE A 31 3.33 -6.70 14.76
N GLN A 32 4.62 -6.66 15.09
CA GLN A 32 5.22 -7.57 16.06
C GLN A 32 4.74 -7.31 17.49
N HIS A 33 4.43 -6.06 17.85
CA HIS A 33 4.18 -5.70 19.25
C HIS A 33 2.77 -5.19 19.55
N TYR A 34 2.03 -4.70 18.56
CA TYR A 34 0.78 -3.97 18.82
C TYR A 34 -0.45 -4.48 18.07
N VAL A 35 -0.29 -5.13 16.92
CA VAL A 35 -1.43 -5.54 16.08
C VAL A 35 -1.70 -7.04 16.14
N LEU A 36 -0.65 -7.85 16.11
CA LEU A 36 -0.79 -9.30 16.12
C LEU A 36 -0.77 -9.85 17.55
N ASP A 37 -1.16 -11.11 17.67
CA ASP A 37 -1.02 -11.85 18.93
C ASP A 37 0.45 -11.85 19.40
N PRO A 38 0.73 -11.70 20.72
CA PRO A 38 2.11 -11.69 21.23
C PRO A 38 2.94 -12.94 20.91
N SER A 39 2.29 -14.08 20.60
CA SER A 39 2.94 -15.32 20.18
C SER A 39 3.25 -15.39 18.67
N ALA A 40 2.85 -14.38 17.90
CA ALA A 40 3.21 -14.26 16.50
C ALA A 40 4.69 -13.87 16.37
N ASP A 41 5.42 -14.63 15.55
CA ASP A 41 6.79 -14.30 15.14
C ASP A 41 6.71 -13.68 13.74
N VAL A 42 6.85 -12.36 13.66
CA VAL A 42 6.86 -11.66 12.39
C VAL A 42 8.21 -11.92 11.72
N THR A 43 8.17 -12.69 10.64
CA THR A 43 9.36 -13.08 9.89
C THR A 43 9.66 -12.15 8.75
N GLU A 44 8.64 -11.44 8.23
CA GLU A 44 8.79 -10.47 7.15
C GLU A 44 7.57 -9.53 7.12
N VAL A 45 7.78 -8.28 6.75
CA VAL A 45 6.73 -7.33 6.36
C VAL A 45 6.99 -6.92 4.91
N ARG A 46 6.05 -7.20 4.02
CA ARG A 46 6.10 -6.75 2.63
C ARG A 46 5.25 -5.50 2.48
N TYR A 47 5.92 -4.38 2.27
CA TYR A 47 5.30 -3.08 2.14
C TYR A 47 5.18 -2.71 0.66
N TYR A 48 3.94 -2.75 0.15
CA TYR A 48 3.63 -2.48 -1.24
C TYR A 48 3.17 -1.03 -1.38
N THR A 49 3.85 -0.26 -2.23
CA THR A 49 3.56 1.16 -2.39
C THR A 49 3.96 1.63 -3.78
N ALA A 50 3.56 2.83 -4.17
CA ALA A 50 4.01 3.46 -5.42
C ALA A 50 4.57 4.86 -5.13
N PRO A 51 5.57 5.32 -5.91
CA PRO A 51 6.20 6.61 -5.70
C PRO A 51 5.20 7.76 -5.89
N VAL A 52 5.03 8.57 -4.85
CA VAL A 52 4.18 9.76 -4.84
C VAL A 52 4.73 10.76 -5.84
N LYS A 53 3.87 11.20 -6.76
CA LYS A 53 4.19 12.25 -7.72
C LYS A 53 3.79 13.61 -7.14
N GLU A 54 4.60 14.63 -7.40
CA GLU A 54 4.32 16.00 -6.97
C GLU A 54 2.94 16.48 -7.45
N ARG A 55 2.60 16.21 -8.72
CA ARG A 55 1.30 16.53 -9.32
C ARG A 55 0.10 15.84 -8.67
N MET A 56 0.34 14.84 -7.81
CA MET A 56 -0.70 14.12 -7.06
C MET A 56 -0.87 14.61 -5.63
N SER A 57 0.00 15.51 -5.18
CA SER A 57 0.14 15.85 -3.78
C SER A 57 -0.35 17.25 -3.52
N ASP A 58 -1.05 17.43 -2.39
CA ASP A 58 -1.46 18.75 -1.90
C ASP A 58 -0.23 19.61 -1.50
N ASP A 59 0.92 18.97 -1.24
CA ASP A 59 2.18 19.62 -0.86
C ASP A 59 3.34 19.04 -1.70
N SER A 60 4.12 19.94 -2.31
CA SER A 60 5.26 19.65 -3.17
C SER A 60 6.39 18.87 -2.49
N HIS A 61 6.48 18.91 -1.15
CA HIS A 61 7.48 18.16 -0.38
C HIS A 61 7.08 16.70 -0.12
N SER A 62 5.86 16.29 -0.47
CA SER A 62 5.35 14.92 -0.22
C SER A 62 6.21 13.81 -0.85
N PRO A 63 6.69 13.93 -2.11
CA PRO A 63 7.60 12.95 -2.70
C PRO A 63 8.91 12.80 -1.92
N GLN A 64 9.47 13.92 -1.44
CA GLN A 64 10.70 13.90 -0.66
C GLN A 64 10.49 13.21 0.69
N ARG A 65 9.40 13.53 1.40
CA ARG A 65 9.06 12.87 2.67
C ARG A 65 8.86 11.37 2.50
N GLN A 66 8.13 10.93 1.46
CA GLN A 66 7.96 9.51 1.19
C GLN A 66 9.32 8.85 0.92
N ARG A 67 10.16 9.44 0.07
CA ARG A 67 11.50 8.92 -0.23
C ARG A 67 12.34 8.74 1.03
N ILE A 68 12.35 9.73 1.91
CA ILE A 68 13.08 9.68 3.19
C ILE A 68 12.54 8.54 4.07
N TYR A 69 11.22 8.41 4.19
CA TYR A 69 10.60 7.32 4.96
C TYR A 69 10.96 5.94 4.42
N LEU A 70 10.87 5.71 3.10
CA LEU A 70 11.26 4.43 2.49
C LEU A 70 12.76 4.13 2.67
N GLN A 71 13.61 5.15 2.61
CA GLN A 71 15.04 5.00 2.90
C GLN A 71 15.30 4.64 4.36
N ALA A 72 14.56 5.23 5.30
CA ALA A 72 14.65 4.88 6.71
C ALA A 72 14.26 3.41 6.93
N LEU A 73 13.11 2.98 6.41
CA LEU A 73 12.66 1.58 6.50
C LEU A 73 13.70 0.59 5.95
N ARG A 74 14.35 0.92 4.82
CA ARG A 74 15.40 0.08 4.21
C ARG A 74 16.68 -0.02 5.05
N LYS A 75 17.01 1.03 5.81
CA LYS A 75 18.27 1.11 6.58
C LYS A 75 18.14 0.58 8.00
N MET A 76 16.92 0.39 8.50
CA MET A 76 16.69 -0.17 9.83
C MET A 76 17.15 -1.63 9.87
N SER A 77 18.23 -1.90 10.58
CA SER A 77 18.89 -3.21 10.62
C SER A 77 18.07 -4.34 11.26
N HIS A 78 17.07 -4.00 12.07
CA HIS A 78 16.11 -4.94 12.68
C HIS A 78 14.82 -5.07 11.85
N CYS A 79 14.63 -4.24 10.82
CA CYS A 79 13.44 -4.28 9.99
C CYS A 79 13.54 -5.42 8.99
N LYS A 80 12.72 -6.45 9.18
CA LYS A 80 12.45 -7.46 8.14
C LYS A 80 11.45 -6.91 7.11
N VAL A 81 11.62 -5.66 6.69
CA VAL A 81 10.69 -4.93 5.82
C VAL A 81 11.20 -4.95 4.38
N THR A 82 10.50 -5.67 3.51
CA THR A 82 10.74 -5.68 2.06
C THR A 82 9.80 -4.68 1.40
N ILE A 83 10.35 -3.67 0.71
CA ILE A 83 9.55 -2.67 -0.01
C ILE A 83 9.39 -3.09 -1.46
N VAL A 84 8.14 -3.18 -1.91
CA VAL A 84 7.77 -3.51 -3.30
C VAL A 84 7.13 -2.30 -3.95
N GLU A 85 7.86 -1.66 -4.88
CA GLU A 85 7.39 -0.44 -5.54
C GLU A 85 6.61 -0.74 -6.83
N GLY A 86 5.35 -0.33 -6.87
CA GLY A 86 4.47 -0.32 -8.03
C GLY A 86 4.68 0.92 -8.92
N ARG A 87 3.68 1.24 -9.75
CA ARG A 87 3.71 2.43 -10.62
C ARG A 87 2.37 3.15 -10.57
N ILE A 88 2.44 4.48 -10.67
CA ILE A 88 1.23 5.30 -10.80
C ILE A 88 1.02 5.64 -12.26
N GLU A 89 -0.11 5.20 -12.79
CA GLU A 89 -0.62 5.58 -14.10
C GLU A 89 -1.41 6.88 -13.98
N VAL A 90 -1.10 7.83 -14.86
CA VAL A 90 -1.74 9.15 -14.89
C VAL A 90 -2.58 9.24 -16.14
N SER A 91 -3.84 9.59 -15.99
CA SER A 91 -4.76 9.84 -17.08
C SER A 91 -5.46 11.18 -16.87
N THR A 92 -5.88 11.82 -17.96
CA THR A 92 -6.59 13.11 -17.92
C THR A 92 -7.98 13.03 -18.57
N PRO A 93 -8.88 12.17 -18.06
CA PRO A 93 -10.19 12.01 -18.65
C PRO A 93 -11.08 13.23 -18.39
N TYR A 94 -12.03 13.46 -19.30
CA TYR A 94 -13.18 14.30 -19.02
C TYR A 94 -14.18 13.52 -18.16
N ARG A 95 -14.66 14.13 -17.08
CA ARG A 95 -15.70 13.58 -16.20
C ARG A 95 -16.81 14.60 -15.98
N ARG A 96 -18.03 14.09 -15.80
CA ARG A 96 -19.21 14.94 -15.55
C ARG A 96 -19.19 15.42 -14.10
N LEU A 97 -19.49 16.70 -13.88
CA LEU A 97 -19.68 17.27 -12.56
C LEU A 97 -20.92 16.66 -11.90
N VAL A 98 -20.79 16.23 -10.65
CA VAL A 98 -21.93 15.70 -9.86
C VAL A 98 -22.88 16.84 -9.47
N LYS A 99 -22.34 18.01 -9.15
CA LYS A 99 -23.08 19.24 -8.89
C LYS A 99 -22.68 20.27 -9.94
N PRO A 100 -23.61 20.73 -10.79
CA PRO A 100 -23.31 21.78 -11.76
C PRO A 100 -22.81 23.05 -11.06
N ILE A 101 -21.81 23.70 -11.66
CA ILE A 101 -21.28 24.99 -11.19
C ILE A 101 -21.61 26.01 -12.26
N SER A 102 -22.26 27.12 -11.87
CA SER A 102 -22.66 28.17 -12.80
C SER A 102 -21.44 28.69 -13.57
N GLY A 103 -21.57 28.80 -14.90
CA GLY A 103 -20.49 29.24 -15.79
C GLY A 103 -19.40 28.21 -16.10
N ILE A 104 -19.50 26.98 -15.58
CA ILE A 104 -18.55 25.89 -15.86
C ILE A 104 -19.22 24.82 -16.72
N PRO A 105 -18.54 24.27 -17.75
CA PRO A 105 -19.08 23.15 -18.54
C PRO A 105 -19.42 21.92 -17.68
N ASP A 106 -20.46 21.19 -18.06
CA ASP A 106 -20.90 19.95 -17.40
C ASP A 106 -19.81 18.87 -17.32
N LYS A 107 -18.81 18.93 -18.21
CA LYS A 107 -17.66 18.04 -18.24
C LYS A 107 -16.38 18.84 -18.04
N VAL A 108 -15.57 18.42 -17.08
CA VAL A 108 -14.25 19.01 -16.80
C VAL A 108 -13.17 17.95 -16.98
N GLN A 109 -11.99 18.39 -17.41
CA GLN A 109 -10.82 17.52 -17.45
C GLN A 109 -10.26 17.39 -16.03
N ILE A 110 -10.08 16.15 -15.57
CA ILE A 110 -9.52 15.88 -14.25
C ILE A 110 -8.20 15.14 -14.38
N TRP A 111 -7.32 15.30 -13.40
CA TRP A 111 -6.24 14.33 -13.20
C TRP A 111 -6.82 13.11 -12.50
N ASN A 112 -6.70 11.95 -13.15
CA ASN A 112 -7.06 10.66 -12.58
C ASN A 112 -5.79 9.83 -12.42
N PHE A 113 -5.46 9.56 -11.17
CA PHE A 113 -4.28 8.78 -10.80
C PHE A 113 -4.73 7.39 -10.38
N THR A 114 -4.22 6.38 -11.07
CA THR A 114 -4.51 4.99 -10.75
C THR A 114 -3.21 4.31 -10.36
N GLU A 115 -3.18 3.79 -9.14
CA GLU A 115 -2.11 2.89 -8.74
C GLU A 115 -2.24 1.58 -9.52
N LYS A 116 -1.13 1.13 -10.12
CA LYS A 116 -1.05 -0.10 -10.90
C LYS A 116 0.07 -0.98 -10.37
N LYS A 117 -0.16 -2.29 -10.49
CA LYS A 117 0.75 -3.40 -10.12
C LYS A 117 0.92 -3.66 -8.63
N THR A 118 0.54 -2.74 -7.76
CA THR A 118 0.58 -2.96 -6.29
C THR A 118 -0.42 -4.04 -5.87
N ASP A 119 -1.66 -3.95 -6.35
CA ASP A 119 -2.72 -4.96 -6.12
C ASP A 119 -2.35 -6.33 -6.71
N VAL A 120 -1.73 -6.33 -7.90
CA VAL A 120 -1.29 -7.57 -8.57
C VAL A 120 -0.17 -8.24 -7.78
N HIS A 121 0.78 -7.46 -7.26
CA HIS A 121 1.86 -8.00 -6.44
C HIS A 121 1.39 -8.43 -5.04
N LEU A 122 0.42 -7.74 -4.45
CA LEU A 122 -0.23 -8.17 -3.21
C LEU A 122 -0.98 -9.49 -3.44
N GLN A 123 -1.76 -9.59 -4.51
CA GLN A 123 -2.54 -10.78 -4.86
C GLN A 123 -1.64 -11.97 -5.24
N SER A 124 -0.51 -11.74 -5.91
CA SER A 124 0.44 -12.81 -6.25
C SER A 124 1.32 -13.26 -5.08
N ALA A 125 1.46 -12.42 -4.04
CA ALA A 125 2.29 -12.72 -2.89
C ALA A 125 1.51 -13.30 -1.70
N GLN A 126 0.17 -13.17 -1.71
CA GLN A 126 -0.70 -14.05 -0.92
C GLN A 126 -0.44 -15.50 -1.33
N LEU A 127 -0.47 -16.40 -0.35
CA LEU A 127 -0.05 -17.82 -0.40
C LEU A 127 -0.20 -18.48 -1.79
N PRO A 128 0.76 -19.32 -2.22
CA PRO A 128 0.64 -20.05 -3.48
C PRO A 128 -0.68 -20.83 -3.52
N LEU A 129 -1.27 -20.93 -4.72
CA LEU A 129 -2.56 -21.60 -4.96
C LEU A 129 -2.65 -23.02 -4.35
N SER A 130 -1.51 -23.65 -4.13
CA SER A 130 -1.33 -24.88 -3.38
C SER A 130 -0.16 -24.75 -2.42
N ILE A 131 -0.39 -25.04 -1.14
CA ILE A 131 0.68 -25.24 -0.16
C ILE A 131 1.04 -26.73 -0.19
N PRO A 132 2.30 -27.11 -0.47
CA PRO A 132 2.71 -28.49 -0.40
C PRO A 132 2.70 -28.94 1.07
N THR A 133 1.71 -29.76 1.42
CA THR A 133 1.63 -30.47 2.70
C THR A 133 1.92 -31.95 2.48
N SER A 134 2.45 -32.64 3.49
CA SER A 134 2.69 -34.11 3.43
C SER A 134 1.39 -34.92 3.32
N ASN A 135 0.24 -34.30 3.58
CA ASN A 135 -1.10 -34.80 3.28
C ASN A 135 -1.74 -33.99 2.15
N LYS A 136 -2.76 -34.56 1.49
CA LYS A 136 -3.49 -34.06 0.30
C LYS A 136 -3.56 -32.53 0.25
N ALA A 137 -3.07 -31.94 -0.84
CA ALA A 137 -2.98 -30.48 -1.01
C ALA A 137 -4.33 -29.78 -0.77
N ILE A 138 -4.33 -28.81 0.15
CA ILE A 138 -5.49 -27.96 0.41
C ILE A 138 -5.57 -26.92 -0.70
N LYS A 139 -6.64 -27.00 -1.50
CA LYS A 139 -6.92 -26.03 -2.57
C LYS A 139 -7.77 -24.88 -2.02
N LYS A 140 -7.49 -23.66 -2.47
CA LYS A 140 -8.34 -22.50 -2.19
C LYS A 140 -9.76 -22.74 -2.73
N PRO A 141 -10.83 -22.43 -1.99
CA PRO A 141 -12.20 -22.48 -2.51
C PRO A 141 -12.37 -21.52 -3.70
N GLU A 142 -13.20 -21.87 -4.68
CA GLU A 142 -13.44 -21.06 -5.88
C GLU A 142 -14.14 -19.73 -5.60
N SER A 143 -14.73 -19.55 -4.41
CA SER A 143 -15.39 -18.32 -4.00
C SER A 143 -15.09 -17.99 -2.54
N TRP A 144 -14.76 -16.72 -2.29
CA TRP A 144 -15.00 -16.06 -1.00
C TRP A 144 -16.48 -15.70 -0.92
#